data_AF-A0A937VM19-F1
#
_entry.id   AF-A0A937VM19-F1
#
_cell.length_a   1.000
_cell.length_b   1.000
_cell.length_c   1.000
_cell.angle_alpha   90.00
_cell.angle_beta   90.00
_cell.angle_gamma   90.00
#
_symmetry.space_group_name_H-M   'P 1'
#
loop_
_entity.id
_entity.type
_entity.pdbx_description
1 polymer ?
#
loop_
_entity_poly.entity_id
_entity_poly.type
_entity_poly.pdbx_seq_one_letter_code
_entity_poly.pdbx_strand_id
1 'polypeptide(L)'
;MRILIAIQGHYGQRIVDAVKKYGPSDWEVNSYTFPATLPAIIDDPEPFLPRELPQADLLISLGEHQGVAQMIPDMVQRSGAKA
;
A
#
# COMPACT_ATOMS: atom_id res chain seq x y z
N MET A 1 -0.83 7.08 14.96
CA MET A 1 -0.17 5.93 14.26
C MET A 1 -0.19 6.21 12.76
N ARG A 2 0.87 5.89 12.03
CA ARG A 2 0.97 6.10 10.58
C ARG A 2 0.72 4.78 9.84
N ILE A 3 -0.28 4.76 8.98
CA ILE A 3 -0.67 3.58 8.21
C ILE A 3 -0.49 3.87 6.73
N LEU A 4 0.18 2.96 6.03
CA LEU A 4 0.24 2.95 4.57
C LEU A 4 -0.58 1.77 4.04
N ILE A 5 -1.61 2.04 3.25
CA ILE A 5 -2.47 1.02 2.66
C ILE A 5 -2.15 0.90 1.17
N ALA A 6 -1.53 -0.20 0.78
CA ALA A 6 -1.34 -0.61 -0.61
C ALA A 6 -2.65 -1.17 -1.14
N ILE A 7 -3.25 -0.57 -2.16
CA ILE A 7 -4.57 -0.96 -2.68
C ILE A 7 -4.53 -1.27 -4.17
N GLN A 8 -5.46 -2.10 -4.60
CA GLN A 8 -5.85 -2.28 -5.99
C GLN A 8 -7.38 -2.37 -6.06
N GLY A 9 -7.98 -1.79 -7.09
CA GLY A 9 -9.42 -1.85 -7.30
C GLY A 9 -10.27 -1.11 -6.26
N HIS A 10 -11.60 -1.32 -6.33
CA HIS A 10 -12.57 -0.63 -5.49
C HIS A 10 -12.62 -1.16 -4.06
N TYR A 11 -12.26 -2.43 -3.85
CA TYR A 11 -12.32 -3.04 -2.53
C TYR A 11 -11.32 -2.37 -1.58
N GLY A 12 -10.06 -2.21 -2.01
CA GLY A 12 -9.04 -1.53 -1.22
C GLY A 12 -9.41 -0.07 -0.90
N GLN A 13 -9.95 0.66 -1.87
CA GLN A 13 -10.41 2.04 -1.65
C GLN A 13 -11.49 2.11 -0.56
N ARG A 14 -12.46 1.19 -0.58
CA ARG A 14 -13.50 1.09 0.46
C ARG A 14 -12.91 0.90 1.86
N ILE A 15 -11.83 0.12 1.99
CA ILE A 15 -11.15 -0.07 3.28
C ILE A 15 -10.42 1.21 3.70
N VAL A 16 -9.72 1.89 2.79
CA VAL A 16 -9.09 3.19 3.08
C VAL A 16 -10.12 4.18 3.62
N ASP A 17 -11.26 4.31 2.94
CA ASP A 17 -12.34 5.22 3.34
C ASP A 17 -12.92 4.84 4.70
N ALA A 18 -13.11 3.54 4.96
CA ALA A 18 -13.60 3.05 6.24
C ALA A 18 -12.61 3.34 7.39
N VAL A 19 -11.31 3.10 7.19
CA VAL A 19 -10.27 3.36 8.20
C VAL A 19 -10.18 4.86 8.48
N LYS A 20 -10.22 5.71 7.44
CA LYS A 20 -10.25 7.18 7.62
C LYS A 20 -11.48 7.67 8.36
N LYS A 21 -12.64 7.05 8.13
CA LYS A 21 -13.92 7.47 8.71
C LYS A 21 -14.13 7.00 10.14
N TYR A 22 -13.71 5.76 10.44
CA TYR A 22 -14.04 5.09 11.70
C TYR A 22 -12.81 4.84 12.59
N GLY A 23 -11.60 5.05 12.06
CA GLY A 23 -10.37 4.93 12.84
C GLY A 23 -10.21 6.07 13.85
N PRO A 24 -9.32 5.89 14.85
CA PRO A 24 -8.93 6.96 15.76
C PRO A 24 -8.49 8.22 15.04
N SER A 25 -8.86 9.39 15.58
CA SER A 25 -8.61 10.69 14.94
C SER A 25 -7.14 11.08 14.88
N ASP A 26 -6.28 10.45 15.69
CA ASP A 26 -4.83 10.65 15.72
C ASP A 26 -4.07 9.73 14.74
N TRP A 27 -4.79 8.93 13.95
CA TRP A 27 -4.17 8.10 12.91
C TRP A 27 -3.97 8.89 11.63
N GLU A 28 -2.78 8.76 11.06
CA GLU A 28 -2.45 9.25 9.73
C GLU A 28 -2.59 8.10 8.74
N VAL A 29 -3.55 8.20 7.82
CA VAL A 29 -3.89 7.12 6.89
C VAL A 29 -3.53 7.54 5.46
N ASN A 30 -2.43 6.99 4.96
CA ASN A 30 -1.96 7.15 3.60
C ASN A 30 -2.29 5.91 2.77
N SER A 31 -2.43 6.07 1.46
CA SER A 31 -2.71 4.96 0.54
C SER A 31 -1.94 5.10 -0.75
N TYR A 32 -1.52 3.97 -1.32
CA TYR A 32 -0.92 3.88 -2.65
C TYR A 32 -1.74 2.92 -3.51
N THR A 33 -2.16 3.37 -4.69
CA THR A 33 -2.97 2.58 -5.61
C THR A 33 -2.08 2.00 -6.70
N PHE A 34 -2.00 0.68 -6.77
CA PHE A 34 -1.31 -0.01 -7.85
C PHE A 34 -2.11 0.04 -9.16
N PRO A 35 -1.42 -0.02 -10.31
CA PRO A 35 -2.08 -0.22 -11.61
C PRO A 35 -2.95 -1.47 -11.60
N ALA A 36 -4.10 -1.43 -12.29
CA ALA A 36 -4.99 -2.58 -12.41
C ALA A 36 -4.33 -3.74 -13.18
N THR A 37 -3.47 -3.41 -14.15
CA THR A 37 -2.72 -4.38 -14.94
C THR A 37 -1.28 -4.42 -14.47
N LEU A 38 -0.85 -5.59 -14.00
CA LEU A 38 0.53 -5.90 -13.64
C LEU A 38 0.94 -7.17 -14.38
N PRO A 39 2.23 -7.33 -14.71
CA PRO A 39 2.71 -8.60 -15.26
C PRO A 39 2.62 -9.71 -14.20
N ALA A 40 2.50 -10.96 -14.66
CA ALA A 40 2.37 -12.11 -13.77
C ALA A 40 3.59 -12.29 -12.85
N ILE A 41 4.77 -11.90 -13.33
CA ILE A 41 6.05 -11.90 -12.62
C ILE A 41 6.61 -10.47 -12.71
N ILE A 42 7.06 -9.94 -11.58
CA ILE A 42 7.70 -8.64 -11.49
C ILE A 42 9.22 -8.88 -11.41
N ASP A 43 9.91 -8.74 -12.53
CA ASP A 43 11.38 -8.85 -12.58
C ASP A 43 12.06 -7.57 -12.02
N ASP A 44 11.47 -6.41 -12.31
CA ASP A 44 11.88 -5.11 -11.76
C ASP A 44 10.65 -4.41 -11.14
N PRO A 45 10.62 -4.21 -9.81
CA PRO A 45 9.51 -3.55 -9.13
C PRO A 45 9.54 -2.02 -9.25
N GLU A 46 10.68 -1.42 -9.59
CA GLU A 46 10.86 0.04 -9.58
C GLU A 46 9.83 0.80 -10.44
N PRO A 47 9.45 0.35 -11.65
CA PRO A 47 8.47 1.06 -12.48
C PRO A 47 7.06 1.13 -11.89
N PHE A 48 6.76 0.26 -10.93
CA PHE A 48 5.43 0.12 -10.33
C PHE A 48 5.37 0.69 -8.91
N LEU A 49 6.51 1.07 -8.35
CA LEU A 49 6.64 1.67 -7.03
C LEU A 49 6.69 3.20 -7.14
N PRO A 50 6.17 3.92 -6.14
CA PRO A 50 6.36 5.36 -6.08
C PRO A 50 7.81 5.67 -5.71
N ARG A 51 8.30 6.81 -6.20
CA ARG A 51 9.66 7.30 -5.89
C ARG A 51 9.88 7.50 -4.40
N GLU A 52 8.85 8.00 -3.72
CA GLU A 52 8.86 8.27 -2.29
C GLU A 52 7.59 7.68 -1.67
N LEU A 53 7.73 7.09 -0.49
CA LEU A 53 6.62 6.65 0.34
C LEU A 53 6.61 7.46 1.64
N PRO A 54 5.42 7.80 2.17
CA PRO A 54 5.34 8.38 3.49
C PRO A 54 5.88 7.38 4.52
N GLN A 55 6.44 7.91 5.60
CA GLN A 55 6.87 7.08 6.72
C GLN A 55 5.63 6.42 7.36
N ALA A 56 5.71 5.12 7.61
CA ALA A 56 4.62 4.34 8.16
C ALA A 56 5.09 3.48 9.33
N ASP A 57 4.18 3.20 10.26
CA ASP A 57 4.39 2.25 11.35
C ASP A 57 3.84 0.86 10.94
N LEU A 58 2.76 0.85 10.14
CA LEU A 58 2.04 -0.32 9.65
C LEU A 58 1.80 -0.24 8.14
N LEU A 59 2.05 -1.33 7.41
CA LEU A 59 1.66 -1.48 6.00
C LEU A 59 0.54 -2.52 5.86
N ILE A 60 -0.55 -2.13 5.20
CA ILE A 60 -1.67 -3.03 4.87
C ILE A 60 -1.68 -3.28 3.38
N SER A 61 -1.53 -4.54 2.95
CA SER A 61 -1.63 -4.94 1.55
C SER A 61 -3.03 -5.44 1.20
N LEU A 62 -3.71 -4.71 0.31
CA LEU A 62 -5.01 -5.01 -0.26
C LEU A 62 -4.90 -5.09 -1.79
N GLY A 63 -3.86 -5.76 -2.28
CA GLY A 63 -3.68 -6.06 -3.69
C GLY A 63 -4.59 -7.20 -4.15
N GLU A 64 -5.13 -7.09 -5.36
CA GLU A 64 -5.94 -8.13 -5.99
C GLU A 64 -5.08 -9.02 -6.91
N HIS A 65 -3.97 -8.47 -7.42
CA HIS A 65 -3.02 -9.13 -8.29
C HIS A 65 -1.76 -9.59 -7.54
N GLN A 66 -1.27 -10.80 -7.86
CA GLN A 66 -0.10 -11.41 -7.20
C GLN A 66 1.17 -10.55 -7.25
N GLY A 67 1.34 -9.77 -8.32
CA GLY A 67 2.47 -8.83 -8.46
C GLY A 67 2.54 -7.80 -7.34
N VAL A 68 1.40 -7.43 -6.72
CA VAL A 68 1.38 -6.52 -5.57
C VAL A 68 2.16 -7.11 -4.39
N ALA A 69 1.99 -8.41 -4.12
CA ALA A 69 2.68 -9.09 -3.03
C ALA A 69 4.21 -9.06 -3.20
N GLN A 70 4.70 -9.10 -4.45
CA GLN A 70 6.13 -9.05 -4.76
C GLN A 70 6.76 -7.68 -4.47
N MET A 71 5.96 -6.61 -4.47
CA MET A 71 6.42 -5.24 -4.24
C MET A 71 6.39 -4.82 -2.76
N ILE A 72 5.75 -5.60 -1.90
CA ILE A 72 5.60 -5.28 -0.48
C ILE A 72 6.95 -5.12 0.25
N PRO A 73 7.97 -5.98 0.04
CA PRO A 73 9.26 -5.81 0.69
C PRO A 73 9.90 -4.43 0.45
N ASP A 74 9.91 -3.96 -0.80
CA ASP A 74 10.42 -2.63 -1.15
C ASP A 74 9.59 -1.51 -0.51
N MET A 75 8.27 -1.64 -0.49
CA MET A 75 7.40 -0.66 0.16
C MET A 75 7.70 -0.57 1.66
N VAL A 76 7.90 -1.70 2.34
CA VAL A 76 8.29 -1.75 3.75
C VAL A 76 9.63 -1.05 3.97
N GLN A 77 10.63 -1.33 3.12
CA GLN A 77 11.94 -0.70 3.22
C GLN A 77 11.89 0.82 3.04
N ARG A 78 11.14 1.32 2.04
CA ARG A 78 11.01 2.76 1.75
C ARG A 78 10.16 3.51 2.78
N SER A 79 9.08 2.90 3.26
CA SER A 79 8.17 3.51 4.24
C SER A 79 8.66 3.37 5.69
N GLY A 80 9.56 2.42 5.96
CA GLY A 80 10.03 2.15 7.32
C GLY A 80 9.02 1.38 8.20
N ALA A 81 7.93 0.88 7.61
CA ALA A 81 6.91 0.09 8.31
C ALA A 81 7.53 -1.06 9.12
N LYS A 82 6.97 -1.30 10.32
CA LYS A 82 7.46 -2.31 11.27
C LYS A 82 6.52 -3.50 11.41
N ALA A 83 5.28 -3.35 10.94
CA ALA A 83 4.24 -4.36 10.92
C ALA A 83 3.55 -4.38 9.56
#